data_AF-A0A3D5VEC4-F1
#
_entry.id   AF-A0A3D5VEC4-F1
#
_cell.length_a   1.000
_cell.length_b   1.000
_cell.length_c   1.000
_cell.angle_alpha   90.00
_cell.angle_beta   90.00
_cell.angle_gamma   90.00
#
_symmetry.space_group_name_H-M   'P 1'
#
loop_
_entity.id
_entity.type
_entity.pdbx_description
1 polymer ?
#
loop_
_entity_poly.entity_id
_entity_poly.type
_entity_poly.pdbx_seq_one_letter_code
_entity_poly.pdbx_strand_id
1 'polypeptide(L)' 'GFQSDKGLVILAATNRPEILDKALLRPGRFDRRIPVELPDLAGREAVLKVHAHNVKMGPNIDFNAIARATSGASGADLA' A
#
# COMPACT_ATOMS: atom_id res chain seq x y z
N GLY A 1 26.06 -9.86 -1.10
CA GLY A 1 25.26 -8.63 -0.93
C GLY A 1 25.00 -8.06 -2.31
N PHE A 2 23.91 -7.32 -2.49
CA PHE A 2 23.63 -6.63 -3.74
C PHE A 2 24.60 -5.44 -3.86
N GLN A 3 25.34 -5.37 -4.97
CA GLN A 3 26.23 -4.25 -5.24
C GLN A 3 25.45 -3.13 -5.92
N SER A 4 25.66 -1.89 -5.45
CA SER A 4 24.94 -0.69 -5.87
C SER A 4 25.32 -0.21 -7.28
N ASP A 5 26.37 -0.78 -7.87
CA ASP A 5 27.02 -0.34 -9.11
C ASP A 5 26.40 -0.91 -10.39
N LYS A 6 25.49 -1.89 -10.29
CA LYS A 6 24.89 -2.56 -11.47
C LYS A 6 23.56 -1.99 -11.96
N GLY A 7 23.07 -0.88 -11.40
CA GLY A 7 21.77 -0.30 -11.78
C GLY A 7 20.56 -1.23 -11.54
N LEU A 8 20.73 -2.28 -10.74
CA LEU A 8 19.68 -3.25 -10.41
C LEU A 8 19.01 -2.85 -9.10
N VAL A 9 17.69 -2.66 -9.14
CA VAL A 9 16.86 -2.40 -7.96
C VAL A 9 15.98 -3.62 -7.69
N ILE A 10 15.98 -4.10 -6.44
CA ILE A 10 15.16 -5.24 -6.01
C ILE A 10 14.10 -4.74 -5.03
N LEU A 11 12.84 -5.02 -5.33
CA LEU A 11 11.70 -4.81 -4.44
C LEU A 11 11.13 -6.17 -4.02
N ALA A 12 10.79 -6.30 -2.75
CA ALA A 12 10.14 -7.47 -2.18
C ALA A 12 9.07 -7.03 -1.17
N ALA A 13 8.03 -7.84 -1.01
CA ALA A 13 6.93 -7.57 -0.09
C ALA A 13 6.61 -8.83 0.75
N THR A 14 6.24 -8.64 2.01
CA THR A 14 5.77 -9.71 2.90
C THR A 14 4.78 -9.14 3.91
N ASN A 15 3.74 -9.91 4.24
CA ASN A 15 2.83 -9.62 5.35
C ASN A 15 3.30 -10.24 6.68
N ARG A 16 4.44 -10.96 6.65
CA ARG A 16 5.04 -11.63 7.81
C ARG A 16 6.54 -11.29 7.89
N PRO A 17 6.92 -10.05 8.21
CA PRO A 17 8.33 -9.66 8.30
C PRO A 17 9.07 -10.37 9.44
N GLU A 18 8.38 -10.87 10.45
CA GLU A 18 8.93 -11.53 11.64
C GLU A 18 9.52 -12.92 11.36
N ILE A 19 9.06 -13.60 10.31
CA ILE A 19 9.55 -14.95 9.92
C ILE A 19 10.72 -14.89 8.93
N LEU A 20 11.11 -13.70 8.47
CA LEU A 20 12.21 -13.55 7.51
C LEU A 20 13.54 -13.94 8.15
N ASP A 21 14.37 -14.65 7.38
CA ASP A 21 15.74 -14.96 7.79
C ASP A 21 16.52 -13.65 8.04
N LYS A 22 17.12 -13.56 9.23
CA LYS A 22 17.95 -12.42 9.64
C LYS A 22 19.10 -12.15 8.68
N ALA A 23 19.57 -13.14 7.92
CA ALA A 23 20.61 -12.96 6.90
C ALA A 23 20.19 -12.03 5.75
N LEU A 24 18.90 -12.03 5.40
CA LEU A 24 18.32 -11.16 4.36
C LEU A 24 18.21 -9.71 4.82
N LEU A 25 18.20 -9.50 6.14
CA LEU A 25 18.02 -8.20 6.79
C LEU A 25 19.34 -7.49 7.12
N ARG A 26 20.48 -8.12 6.82
CA ARG A 26 21.81 -7.55 7.05
C ARG A 26 22.14 -6.48 6.00
N PRO A 27 22.96 -5.48 6.33
CA PRO A 27 23.41 -4.46 5.36
C PRO A 27 23.96 -5.06 4.06
N GLY A 28 23.67 -4.43 2.92
CA GLY A 28 23.96 -4.92 1.57
C GLY A 28 22.97 -5.98 1.06
N ARG A 29 21.78 -6.11 1.64
CA ARG A 29 20.67 -6.98 1.16
C ARG A 29 19.38 -6.16 1.12
N PHE A 30 18.37 -6.48 1.94
CA PHE A 30 17.16 -5.66 2.09
C PHE A 30 17.38 -4.59 3.16
N ASP A 31 18.13 -3.56 2.77
CA ASP A 31 18.62 -2.54 3.68
C ASP A 31 17.53 -1.52 4.06
N ARG A 32 16.56 -1.31 3.16
CA ARG A 32 15.41 -0.42 3.39
C ARG A 32 14.16 -1.23 3.66
N ARG A 33 13.42 -0.84 4.69
CA ARG A 33 12.11 -1.39 5.02
C ARG A 33 11.11 -0.25 5.03
N ILE A 34 10.03 -0.42 4.30
CA ILE A 34 8.96 0.56 4.20
C ILE A 34 7.70 -0.15 4.68
N PRO A 35 7.22 0.12 5.92
CA PRO A 35 5.95 -0.40 6.37
C PRO A 35 4.83 0.21 5.53
N VAL A 36 3.85 -0.62 5.16
CA VAL A 36 2.64 -0.19 4.47
C VAL A 36 1.49 -0.36 5.43
N GLU A 37 1.04 0.77 5.99
CA GLU A 37 -0.08 0.82 6.91
C GLU A 37 -1.42 0.89 6.16
N LEU A 38 -2.51 0.68 6.89
CA LEU A 38 -3.86 0.92 6.36
C LEU A 38 -4.04 2.39 5.95
N PRO A 39 -4.82 2.68 4.89
CA PRO A 39 -5.07 4.03 4.45
C PRO A 39 -5.81 4.84 5.53
N ASP A 40 -5.37 6.08 5.72
CA ASP A 40 -6.08 7.07 6.51
C ASP A 40 -7.36 7.54 5.80
N LEU A 41 -8.09 8.47 6.40
CA LEU A 41 -9.36 8.96 5.82
C LEU A 41 -9.16 9.52 4.39
N ALA A 42 -8.13 10.32 4.19
CA ALA A 42 -7.83 10.93 2.89
C ALA A 42 -7.41 9.88 1.86
N GLY A 43 -6.59 8.90 2.28
CA GLY A 43 -6.17 7.76 1.48
C GLY A 43 -7.36 6.91 1.04
N ARG A 44 -8.31 6.62 1.95
CA ARG A 44 -9.52 5.86 1.61
C ARG A 44 -10.38 6.60 0.59
N GLU A 45 -10.58 7.91 0.75
CA GLU A 45 -11.31 8.71 -0.23
C GLU A 45 -10.61 8.73 -1.60
N ALA A 46 -9.27 8.80 -1.61
CA ALA A 46 -8.48 8.76 -2.84
C ALA A 46 -8.60 7.41 -3.56
N VAL A 47 -8.51 6.29 -2.84
CA VAL A 47 -8.72 4.94 -3.40
C VAL A 47 -10.11 4.85 -4.03
N LEU A 48 -11.16 5.23 -3.30
CA LEU A 48 -12.53 5.22 -3.82
C LEU A 48 -12.66 6.04 -5.13
N LYS A 49 -12.07 7.24 -5.18
CA LYS A 49 -12.10 8.09 -6.38
C LYS A 49 -11.36 7.49 -7.57
N VAL A 50 -10.20 6.87 -7.34
CA VAL A 50 -9.42 6.21 -8.39
C VAL A 50 -10.21 5.05 -9.00
N HIS A 51 -10.79 4.20 -8.16
CA HIS A 51 -11.57 3.05 -8.62
C HIS A 51 -12.92 3.43 -9.23
N ALA A 52 -13.51 4.55 -8.79
CA ALA A 52 -14.76 5.07 -9.35
C ALA A 52 -14.61 5.81 -10.69
N HIS A 53 -13.39 6.17 -11.11
CA HIS A 53 -13.15 7.03 -12.29
C HIS A 53 -13.85 6.54 -13.57
N ASN A 54 -13.90 5.22 -13.80
CA ASN A 54 -14.49 4.62 -15.01
C ASN A 54 -15.86 3.98 -14.77
N VAL A 55 -16.51 4.26 -13.64
CA VAL A 55 -17.80 3.67 -13.27
C VAL A 55 -18.92 4.67 -13.55
N LYS A 56 -20.00 4.22 -14.19
CA LYS A 56 -21.22 5.03 -14.34
C LYS A 56 -21.87 5.18 -12.97
N MET A 57 -21.79 6.38 -12.41
CA MET A 57 -22.34 6.72 -11.11
C MET A 57 -23.62 7.56 -11.23
N GLY A 58 -24.51 7.43 -10.26
CA GLY A 58 -25.62 8.37 -10.09
C GLY A 58 -25.10 9.75 -9.66
N PRO A 59 -25.93 10.80 -9.83
CA PRO A 59 -25.61 12.11 -9.26
C PRO A 59 -25.53 12.00 -7.72
N ASN A 60 -24.60 12.73 -7.11
CA ASN A 60 -24.45 12.91 -5.65
C ASN A 60 -23.82 11.74 -4.87
N ILE A 61 -22.78 11.09 -5.41
CA ILE A 61 -21.94 10.19 -4.60
C ILE A 61 -21.01 11.01 -3.70
N ASP A 62 -21.13 10.83 -2.38
CA ASP A 62 -20.23 11.41 -1.38
C ASP A 62 -19.17 10.39 -0.93
N PHE A 63 -18.02 10.42 -1.57
CA PHE A 63 -16.88 9.56 -1.21
C PHE A 63 -16.32 9.83 0.17
N ASN A 64 -16.46 11.05 0.68
CA ASN A 64 -15.95 11.44 1.98
C ASN A 64 -16.81 10.83 3.11
N ALA A 65 -18.13 10.77 2.92
CA ALA A 65 -19.02 10.02 3.79
C ALA A 65 -18.71 8.51 3.79
N ILE A 66 -18.49 7.91 2.62
CA ILE A 66 -18.13 6.48 2.51
C ILE A 66 -16.79 6.21 3.19
N ALA A 67 -15.77 7.04 2.95
CA ALA A 67 -14.44 6.89 3.57
C ALA A 67 -14.46 6.98 5.11
N ARG A 68 -15.40 7.75 5.69
CA ARG A 68 -15.63 7.78 7.14
C ARG A 68 -16.25 6.48 7.65
N ALA A 69 -17.18 5.90 6.91
CA ALA A 69 -17.86 4.65 7.28
C ALA A 69 -16.96 3.41 7.15
N THR A 70 -15.87 3.48 6.37
CA THR A 70 -14.96 2.36 6.10
C THR A 70 -13.65 2.42 6.88
N SER A 71 -13.69 2.91 8.14
CA SER A 71 -12.49 2.92 8.99
C SER A 71 -11.88 1.53 9.15
N GLY A 72 -10.57 1.41 8.94
CA GLY A 72 -9.84 0.14 8.99
C GLY A 72 -9.90 -0.70 7.71
N ALA A 73 -10.63 -0.26 6.68
CA ALA A 73 -10.62 -0.91 5.37
C ALA A 73 -9.25 -0.79 4.70
N SER A 74 -8.81 -1.87 4.06
CA SER A 74 -7.64 -1.88 3.20
C SER A 74 -7.96 -1.26 1.83
N GLY A 75 -6.93 -0.99 1.03
CA GLY A 75 -7.14 -0.57 -0.35
C GLY A 75 -7.90 -1.61 -1.18
N ALA A 76 -7.73 -2.90 -0.90
CA ALA A 76 -8.44 -3.97 -1.60
C ALA A 76 -9.93 -4.02 -1.25
N ASP A 77 -10.31 -3.66 -0.03
CA ASP A 77 -11.72 -3.62 0.39
C ASP A 77 -12.48 -2.44 -0.26
N LEU A 78 -11.77 -1.42 -0.72
CA LEU A 78 -12.32 -0.18 -1.29
C LEU A 78 -12.31 -0.13 -2.82
N ALA A 79 -11.68 -1.12 -3.46
CA ALA A 79 -11.40 -1.15 -4.90
C ALA A 79 -12.52 -1.77 -5.75
#